data_AF-A0A1C6GAU6-F1
#
_entry.id   AF-A0A1C6GAU6-F1
#
_cell.length_a   1.000
_cell.length_b   1.000
_cell.length_c   1.000
_cell.angle_alpha   90.00
_cell.angle_beta   90.00
_cell.angle_gamma   90.00
#
_symmetry.space_group_name_H-M   'P 1'
#
loop_
_entity.id
_entity.type
_entity.pdbx_description
1 polymer ?
#
loop_
_entity_poly.entity_id
_entity_poly.type
_entity_poly.pdbx_seq_one_letter_code
_entity_poly.pdbx_strand_id
1 'polypeptide(L)'
;MEKWKKRYIVITAIIFAITCVATVLFAYNINQLSLVIVGVIRTILSSIFLLIAVAMIVYFVICGILTMKRGIRNIKKCDDEIFKKIDQYKKCWGEDKHYYIKQIQIINLYYEEGGKVDELVKNKEIERLYARADFLLIQNSLFDNLITCFYSLVISVIASFVCQMMECESVLLTFVWMVTILLSFFGIILSRYAEKGQAGSYRYYIGEYERDLLLQKITDLEKELTITGDDEQILETKQIVINELIRIRQKKKLKKQKEKLETDIRQVGQLDLCIGDYNACYIQKIHINGVVGCLVYDREKGKENNYIGELNLINQEYSILYQILNRYDLISYCEKEK
;
A
#
# COMPACT_ATOMS: atom_id res chain seq x y z
N MET A 1 8.46 5.78 -2.91
CA MET A 1 8.61 6.97 -3.79
C MET A 1 9.52 6.60 -4.94
N GLU A 2 9.08 6.75 -6.20
CA GLU A 2 9.92 6.44 -7.37
C GLU A 2 11.25 7.22 -7.30
N LYS A 3 12.35 6.58 -7.73
CA LYS A 3 13.72 7.12 -7.57
C LYS A 3 13.87 8.55 -8.12
N TRP A 4 13.15 8.89 -9.20
CA TRP A 4 13.17 10.22 -9.81
C TRP A 4 12.49 11.29 -8.94
N LYS A 5 11.34 10.98 -8.31
CA LYS A 5 10.62 11.90 -7.42
C LYS A 5 11.50 12.33 -6.24
N LYS A 6 12.20 11.36 -5.63
CA LYS A 6 13.14 11.63 -4.52
C LYS A 6 14.29 12.53 -4.97
N ARG A 7 14.89 12.24 -6.13
CA ARG A 7 15.99 13.04 -6.69
C ARG A 7 15.55 14.47 -7.01
N TYR A 8 14.38 14.65 -7.62
CA TYR A 8 13.82 15.95 -7.94
C TYR A 8 13.63 16.81 -6.66
N ILE A 9 12.95 16.27 -5.64
CA ILE A 9 12.72 16.98 -4.38
C ILE A 9 14.05 17.42 -3.73
N VAL A 10 15.03 16.52 -3.68
CA VAL A 10 16.34 16.82 -3.07
C VAL A 10 17.08 17.92 -3.84
N ILE A 11 17.11 17.85 -5.18
CA ILE A 11 17.80 18.84 -6.00
C ILE A 11 17.12 20.23 -5.86
N THR A 12 15.79 20.28 -5.96
CA THR A 12 15.04 21.54 -5.84
C THR A 12 15.21 22.17 -4.46
N ALA A 13 15.23 21.35 -3.39
CA ALA A 13 15.48 21.83 -2.02
C ALA A 13 16.89 22.42 -1.85
N ILE A 14 17.91 21.80 -2.43
CA ILE A 14 19.29 22.32 -2.41
C ILE A 14 19.37 23.67 -3.14
N ILE A 15 18.79 23.76 -4.34
CA ILE A 15 18.78 25.01 -5.13
C ILE A 15 18.05 26.13 -4.37
N PHE A 16 16.91 25.81 -3.75
CA PHE A 16 16.16 26.77 -2.95
C PHE A 16 16.99 27.27 -1.75
N ALA A 17 17.63 26.36 -1.00
CA ALA A 17 18.48 26.72 0.13
C ALA A 17 19.65 27.63 -0.27
N ILE A 18 20.35 27.31 -1.37
CA ILE A 18 21.44 28.15 -1.91
C ILE A 18 20.91 29.54 -2.29
N THR A 19 19.73 29.60 -2.92
CA THR A 19 19.11 30.87 -3.34
C THR A 19 18.71 31.73 -2.13
N CYS A 20 18.20 31.11 -1.06
CA CYS A 20 17.92 31.81 0.20
C CYS A 20 19.19 32.38 0.83
N VAL A 21 20.27 31.61 0.91
CA VAL A 21 21.56 32.07 1.44
C VAL A 21 22.11 33.24 0.59
N ALA A 22 22.07 33.12 -0.74
CA ALA A 22 22.49 34.20 -1.63
C ALA A 22 21.65 35.48 -1.44
N THR A 23 20.34 35.34 -1.20
CA THR A 23 19.45 36.48 -0.94
C THR A 23 19.79 37.18 0.37
N VAL A 24 20.07 36.43 1.44
CA VAL A 24 20.48 36.98 2.74
C VAL A 24 21.83 37.69 2.64
N LEU A 25 22.82 37.07 1.98
CA LEU A 25 24.13 37.70 1.75
C LEU A 25 24.04 38.97 0.90
N PHE A 26 23.18 38.96 -0.12
CA PHE A 26 22.93 40.16 -0.94
C PHE A 26 22.29 41.28 -0.12
N ALA A 27 21.30 40.97 0.73
CA ALA A 27 20.66 41.96 1.60
C ALA A 27 21.66 42.62 2.57
N TYR A 28 22.62 41.86 3.12
CA TYR A 28 23.64 42.40 4.02
C TYR A 28 24.65 43.32 3.32
N ASN A 29 24.98 43.05 2.06
CA ASN A 29 26.01 43.78 1.31
C ASN A 29 25.45 44.84 0.35
N ILE A 30 24.16 45.13 0.41
CA ILE A 30 23.47 46.00 -0.57
C ILE A 30 24.05 47.42 -0.61
N ASN A 31 24.51 47.93 0.53
CA ASN A 31 25.08 49.29 0.67
C ASN A 31 26.49 49.42 0.07
N GLN A 32 27.15 48.31 -0.25
CA GLN A 32 28.50 48.29 -0.85
C GLN A 32 28.46 48.21 -2.39
N LEU A 33 27.28 48.08 -2.99
CA LEU A 33 27.10 47.86 -4.42
C LEU A 33 26.52 49.11 -5.10
N SER A 34 26.85 49.32 -6.37
CA SER A 34 26.24 50.40 -7.15
C SER A 34 24.77 50.12 -7.44
N LEU A 35 23.96 51.18 -7.57
CA LEU A 35 22.52 51.08 -7.77
C LEU A 35 22.13 50.23 -9.00
N VAL A 36 22.93 50.32 -10.07
CA VAL A 36 22.77 49.52 -11.30
C VAL A 36 23.00 48.03 -11.03
N ILE A 37 24.06 47.68 -10.30
CA ILE A 37 24.40 46.29 -9.97
C ILE A 37 23.35 45.68 -9.03
N VAL A 38 22.86 46.45 -8.06
CA VAL A 38 21.76 46.04 -7.16
C VAL A 38 20.50 45.68 -7.96
N GLY A 39 20.12 46.49 -8.94
CA GLY A 39 18.97 46.22 -9.80
C GLY A 39 19.11 44.93 -10.61
N VAL A 40 20.30 44.67 -11.17
CA VAL A 40 20.59 43.44 -11.92
C VAL A 40 20.50 42.21 -11.02
N ILE A 41 21.15 42.21 -9.86
CA ILE A 41 21.16 41.06 -8.94
C ILE A 41 19.76 40.76 -8.41
N ARG A 42 18.98 41.80 -8.05
CA ARG A 42 17.59 41.64 -7.59
C ARG A 42 16.72 40.97 -8.65
N THR A 43 16.90 41.34 -9.93
CA THR A 43 16.17 40.76 -11.06
C THR A 43 16.54 39.30 -11.28
N ILE A 44 17.83 38.97 -11.15
CA ILE A 44 18.32 37.58 -11.24
C ILE A 44 17.73 36.72 -10.12
N LEU A 45 17.82 37.15 -8.86
CA LEU A 45 17.28 36.41 -7.72
C LEU A 45 15.76 36.20 -7.84
N SER A 46 15.03 37.24 -8.23
CA SER A 46 13.57 37.16 -8.43
C SER A 46 13.21 36.18 -9.55
N SER A 47 13.97 36.18 -10.65
CA SER A 47 13.80 35.22 -11.75
C SER A 47 14.09 33.78 -11.32
N ILE A 48 15.09 33.56 -10.46
CA ILE A 48 15.39 32.22 -9.91
C ILE A 48 14.23 31.73 -9.02
N PHE A 49 13.70 32.57 -8.14
CA PHE A 49 12.53 32.20 -7.31
C PHE A 49 11.29 31.89 -8.16
N LEU A 50 11.03 32.70 -9.20
CA LEU A 50 9.94 32.45 -10.14
C LEU A 50 10.12 31.09 -10.83
N LEU A 51 11.34 30.78 -11.28
CA LEU A 51 11.64 29.51 -11.95
C LEU A 51 11.47 28.31 -11.00
N ILE A 52 11.88 28.43 -9.73
CA ILE A 52 11.63 27.41 -8.70
C ILE A 52 10.13 27.22 -8.49
N ALA A 53 9.36 28.30 -8.38
CA ALA A 53 7.91 28.24 -8.18
C ALA A 53 7.21 27.54 -9.37
N VAL A 54 7.56 27.92 -10.60
CA VAL A 54 7.03 27.28 -11.82
C VAL A 54 7.42 25.80 -11.86
N ALA A 55 8.66 25.45 -11.56
CA ALA A 55 9.11 24.06 -11.53
C ALA A 55 8.32 23.24 -10.50
N MET A 56 8.07 23.79 -9.30
CA MET A 56 7.27 23.14 -8.26
C MET A 56 5.81 22.92 -8.70
N ILE A 57 5.20 23.90 -9.37
CA ILE A 57 3.85 23.77 -9.93
C ILE A 57 3.82 22.65 -10.97
N VAL A 58 4.77 22.63 -11.92
CA VAL A 58 4.85 21.59 -12.95
C VAL A 58 5.02 20.21 -12.31
N TYR A 59 5.90 20.08 -11.32
CA TYR A 59 6.08 18.84 -10.57
C TYR A 59 4.79 18.38 -9.87
N PHE A 60 4.08 19.31 -9.22
CA PHE A 60 2.81 19.04 -8.58
C PHE A 60 1.77 18.56 -9.58
N VAL A 61 1.64 19.22 -10.74
CA VAL A 61 0.72 18.83 -11.81
C VAL A 61 1.05 17.44 -12.34
N ILE A 62 2.31 17.13 -12.62
CA ILE A 62 2.72 15.79 -13.07
C ILE A 62 2.38 14.73 -12.02
N CYS A 63 2.71 14.99 -10.75
CA CYS A 63 2.38 14.07 -9.66
C CYS A 63 0.87 13.88 -9.51
N GLY A 64 0.09 14.96 -9.64
CA GLY A 64 -1.36 14.94 -9.64
C GLY A 64 -1.92 14.05 -10.76
N ILE A 65 -1.45 14.23 -12.00
CA ILE A 65 -1.87 13.41 -13.15
C ILE A 65 -1.55 11.93 -12.93
N LEU A 66 -0.34 11.61 -12.44
CA LEU A 66 0.05 10.22 -12.18
C LEU A 66 -0.81 9.57 -11.09
N THR A 67 -1.06 10.30 -9.99
CA THR A 67 -1.91 9.83 -8.90
C THR A 67 -3.35 9.66 -9.37
N MET A 68 -3.89 10.61 -10.13
CA MET A 68 -5.24 10.55 -10.71
C MET A 68 -5.39 9.37 -11.66
N LYS A 69 -4.41 9.14 -12.55
CA LYS A 69 -4.39 7.98 -13.47
C LYS A 69 -4.42 6.66 -12.70
N ARG A 70 -3.65 6.57 -11.60
CA ARG A 70 -3.63 5.39 -10.73
C ARG A 70 -4.96 5.20 -10.01
N GLY A 71 -5.52 6.27 -9.45
CA GLY A 71 -6.82 6.26 -8.79
C GLY A 71 -7.94 5.80 -9.73
N ILE A 72 -8.01 6.39 -10.94
CA ILE A 72 -8.99 5.99 -11.97
C ILE A 72 -8.84 4.51 -12.33
N ARG A 73 -7.61 3.99 -12.42
CA ARG A 73 -7.37 2.58 -12.71
C ARG A 73 -7.92 1.69 -11.59
N ASN A 74 -7.58 1.98 -10.33
CA ASN A 74 -8.02 1.20 -9.18
C ASN A 74 -9.55 1.21 -9.02
N ILE A 75 -10.18 2.36 -9.30
CA ILE A 75 -11.64 2.49 -9.31
C ILE A 75 -12.29 1.62 -10.40
N LYS A 76 -11.66 1.51 -11.57
CA LYS A 76 -12.26 0.85 -12.74
C LYS A 76 -11.97 -0.65 -12.82
N LYS A 77 -10.89 -1.13 -12.20
CA LYS A 77 -10.40 -2.50 -12.38
C LYS A 77 -9.76 -3.03 -11.10
N CYS A 78 -10.17 -4.24 -10.72
CA CYS A 78 -9.53 -5.08 -9.69
C CYS A 78 -8.20 -5.71 -10.17
N ASP A 79 -7.91 -5.65 -11.47
CA ASP A 79 -6.72 -6.22 -12.11
C ASP A 79 -6.49 -7.75 -11.98
N ASP A 80 -7.42 -8.49 -11.36
CA ASP A 80 -7.45 -9.96 -11.30
C ASP A 80 -8.22 -10.62 -12.46
N GLU A 81 -7.78 -11.78 -12.95
CA GLU A 81 -8.41 -12.46 -14.09
C GLU A 81 -9.81 -13.04 -13.79
N ILE A 82 -10.01 -13.67 -12.63
CA ILE A 82 -11.29 -14.29 -12.26
C ILE A 82 -12.33 -13.20 -12.09
N PHE A 83 -11.99 -12.16 -11.32
CA PHE A 83 -12.90 -11.05 -11.06
C PHE A 83 -13.16 -10.19 -12.31
N LYS A 84 -12.19 -10.09 -13.25
CA LYS A 84 -12.44 -9.48 -14.56
C LYS A 84 -13.55 -10.20 -15.34
N LYS A 85 -13.66 -11.53 -15.22
CA LYS A 85 -14.73 -12.29 -15.88
C LYS A 85 -16.09 -11.94 -15.26
N ILE A 86 -16.18 -11.86 -13.92
CA ILE A 86 -17.40 -11.38 -13.24
C ILE A 86 -17.77 -9.96 -13.70
N ASP A 87 -16.79 -9.05 -13.74
CA ASP A 87 -17.00 -7.65 -14.13
C ASP A 87 -17.38 -7.46 -15.60
N GLN A 88 -17.02 -8.40 -16.49
CA GLN A 88 -17.47 -8.39 -17.88
C GLN A 88 -19.00 -8.48 -17.97
N TYR A 89 -19.63 -9.32 -17.15
CA TYR A 89 -21.09 -9.46 -17.13
C TYR A 89 -21.82 -8.26 -16.52
N LYS A 90 -21.09 -7.37 -15.81
CA LYS A 90 -21.64 -6.09 -15.31
C LYS A 90 -21.75 -5.03 -16.42
N LYS A 91 -21.06 -5.20 -17.56
CA LYS A 91 -21.08 -4.24 -18.68
C LYS A 91 -22.35 -4.43 -19.52
N CYS A 92 -23.33 -3.56 -19.35
CA CYS A 92 -24.50 -3.49 -20.22
C CYS A 92 -24.79 -2.05 -20.67
N TRP A 93 -25.49 -1.91 -21.79
CA TRP A 93 -26.10 -0.65 -22.23
C TRP A 93 -27.59 -0.69 -21.86
N GLY A 94 -27.97 0.12 -20.87
CA GLY A 94 -29.33 0.11 -20.29
C GLY A 94 -29.53 -1.02 -19.27
N GLU A 95 -30.20 -0.69 -18.17
CA GLU A 95 -30.56 -1.66 -17.14
C GLU A 95 -31.92 -2.29 -17.51
N ASP A 96 -31.89 -3.46 -18.16
CA ASP A 96 -33.13 -4.21 -18.41
C ASP A 96 -33.70 -4.76 -17.09
N LYS A 97 -34.99 -5.17 -17.08
CA LYS A 97 -35.67 -5.70 -15.87
C LYS A 97 -34.93 -6.88 -15.22
N HIS A 98 -34.10 -7.60 -15.96
CA HIS A 98 -33.39 -8.79 -15.50
C HIS A 98 -31.89 -8.52 -15.24
N TYR A 99 -31.42 -7.29 -15.41
CA TYR A 99 -30.01 -6.94 -15.34
C TYR A 99 -29.42 -7.28 -13.96
N TYR A 100 -30.10 -6.86 -12.90
CA TYR A 100 -29.68 -7.14 -11.53
C TYR A 100 -29.75 -8.63 -11.19
N ILE A 101 -30.80 -9.32 -11.65
CA ILE A 101 -30.99 -10.76 -11.46
C ILE A 101 -29.83 -11.53 -12.10
N LYS A 102 -29.49 -11.23 -13.36
CA LYS A 102 -28.39 -11.88 -14.08
C LYS A 102 -27.05 -11.64 -13.39
N GLN A 103 -26.80 -10.45 -12.87
CA GLN A 103 -25.56 -10.17 -12.13
C GLN A 103 -25.46 -11.02 -10.85
N ILE A 104 -26.55 -11.10 -10.07
CA ILE A 104 -26.60 -11.94 -8.87
C ILE A 104 -26.37 -13.41 -9.24
N GLN A 105 -27.01 -13.91 -10.30
CA GLN A 105 -26.81 -15.28 -10.78
C GLN A 105 -25.36 -15.58 -11.17
N ILE A 106 -24.70 -14.66 -11.87
CA ILE A 106 -23.28 -14.80 -12.22
C ILE A 106 -22.39 -14.77 -10.97
N ILE A 107 -22.68 -13.87 -10.02
CA ILE A 107 -21.96 -13.86 -8.74
C ILE A 107 -22.12 -15.21 -8.05
N ASN A 108 -23.34 -15.71 -7.92
CA ASN A 108 -23.60 -17.00 -7.27
C ASN A 108 -22.86 -18.15 -7.95
N LEU A 109 -22.84 -18.20 -9.29
CA LEU A 109 -22.08 -19.21 -10.03
C LEU A 109 -20.58 -19.20 -9.73
N TYR A 110 -19.98 -18.03 -9.45
CA TYR A 110 -18.55 -17.95 -9.15
C TYR A 110 -18.24 -18.25 -7.68
N TYR A 111 -19.19 -17.96 -6.79
CA TYR A 111 -19.06 -18.08 -5.33
C TYR A 111 -19.73 -19.35 -4.75
N GLU A 112 -20.39 -20.15 -5.58
CA GLU A 112 -20.96 -21.45 -5.19
C GLU A 112 -19.88 -22.41 -4.69
N GLU A 113 -20.31 -23.45 -3.97
CA GLU A 113 -19.41 -24.46 -3.44
C GLU A 113 -18.65 -25.15 -4.57
N GLY A 114 -17.32 -25.14 -4.51
CA GLY A 114 -16.45 -25.66 -5.56
C GLY A 114 -16.32 -24.75 -6.80
N GLY A 115 -16.89 -23.53 -6.74
CA GLY A 115 -16.73 -22.50 -7.76
C GLY A 115 -15.32 -21.92 -7.82
N LYS A 116 -15.10 -20.98 -8.75
CA LYS A 116 -13.78 -20.38 -8.99
C LYS A 116 -13.25 -19.57 -7.81
N VAL A 117 -14.12 -18.98 -7.00
CA VAL A 117 -13.68 -18.26 -5.79
C VAL A 117 -13.24 -19.26 -4.71
N ASP A 118 -13.88 -20.43 -4.62
CA ASP A 118 -13.46 -21.48 -3.69
C ASP A 118 -12.10 -22.08 -4.05
N GLU A 119 -11.75 -22.11 -5.34
CA GLU A 119 -10.42 -22.50 -5.77
C GLU A 119 -9.34 -21.56 -5.19
N LEU A 120 -9.60 -20.25 -5.16
CA LEU A 120 -8.71 -19.27 -4.52
C LEU A 120 -8.58 -19.49 -3.01
N VAL A 121 -9.70 -19.82 -2.36
CA VAL A 121 -9.73 -20.12 -0.92
C VAL A 121 -8.91 -21.38 -0.62
N LYS A 122 -9.11 -22.46 -1.39
CA LYS A 122 -8.37 -23.71 -1.25
C LYS A 122 -6.86 -23.53 -1.45
N ASN A 123 -6.48 -22.66 -2.39
CA ASN A 123 -5.08 -22.33 -2.66
C ASN A 123 -4.50 -21.30 -1.67
N LYS A 124 -5.27 -20.85 -0.68
CA LYS A 124 -4.88 -19.83 0.32
C LYS A 124 -4.41 -18.51 -0.32
N GLU A 125 -4.99 -18.13 -1.46
CA GLU A 125 -4.63 -16.92 -2.21
C GLU A 125 -5.28 -15.65 -1.63
N ILE A 126 -5.04 -15.41 -0.34
CA ILE A 126 -5.69 -14.36 0.46
C ILE A 126 -5.49 -12.94 -0.13
N GLU A 127 -4.32 -12.66 -0.71
CA GLU A 127 -4.01 -11.35 -1.31
C GLU A 127 -4.97 -10.99 -2.45
N ARG A 128 -5.35 -11.98 -3.27
CA ARG A 128 -6.27 -11.78 -4.41
C ARG A 128 -7.69 -11.54 -3.92
N LEU A 129 -8.10 -12.26 -2.87
CA LEU A 129 -9.40 -12.10 -2.23
C LEU A 129 -9.52 -10.70 -1.59
N TYR A 130 -8.50 -10.25 -0.85
CA TYR A 130 -8.45 -8.90 -0.30
C TYR A 130 -8.45 -7.82 -1.39
N ALA A 131 -7.71 -8.00 -2.48
CA ALA A 131 -7.72 -7.06 -3.60
C ALA A 131 -9.12 -6.87 -4.19
N ARG A 132 -9.93 -7.93 -4.25
CA ARG A 132 -11.33 -7.83 -4.68
C ARG A 132 -12.21 -7.13 -3.64
N ALA A 133 -12.06 -7.46 -2.36
CA ALA A 133 -12.83 -6.84 -1.29
C ALA A 133 -12.57 -5.32 -1.22
N ASP A 134 -11.32 -4.90 -1.35
CA ASP A 134 -10.91 -3.48 -1.42
C ASP A 134 -11.49 -2.80 -2.67
N PHE A 135 -11.39 -3.45 -3.84
CA PHE A 135 -11.96 -2.94 -5.09
C PHE A 135 -13.47 -2.67 -4.97
N LEU A 136 -14.25 -3.63 -4.44
CA LEU A 136 -15.70 -3.48 -4.27
C LEU A 136 -16.04 -2.36 -3.28
N LEU A 137 -15.28 -2.23 -2.19
CA LEU A 137 -15.44 -1.16 -1.20
C LEU A 137 -15.19 0.23 -1.81
N ILE A 138 -14.09 0.38 -2.56
CA ILE A 138 -13.75 1.63 -3.25
C ILE A 138 -14.82 1.98 -4.29
N GLN A 139 -15.28 0.99 -5.05
CA GLN A 139 -16.30 1.19 -6.07
C GLN A 139 -17.63 1.65 -5.47
N ASN A 140 -18.09 1.00 -4.40
CA ASN A 140 -19.35 1.33 -3.73
C ASN A 140 -19.30 2.70 -3.05
N SER A 141 -18.18 3.05 -2.40
CA SER A 141 -18.03 4.33 -1.70
C SER A 141 -17.77 5.52 -2.62
N LEU A 142 -17.43 5.29 -3.90
CA LEU A 142 -17.06 6.35 -4.84
C LEU A 142 -18.15 7.40 -5.02
N PHE A 143 -19.41 6.98 -5.18
CA PHE A 143 -20.51 7.90 -5.42
C PHE A 143 -20.71 8.83 -4.21
N ASP A 144 -20.83 8.26 -3.00
CA ASP A 144 -20.98 9.03 -1.77
C ASP A 144 -19.79 9.97 -1.53
N ASN A 145 -18.57 9.52 -1.79
CA ASN A 145 -17.37 10.36 -1.69
C ASN A 145 -17.40 11.52 -2.68
N LEU A 146 -17.79 11.29 -3.94
CA LEU A 146 -17.91 12.34 -4.95
C LEU A 146 -18.99 13.36 -4.60
N ILE A 147 -20.16 12.91 -4.18
CA ILE A 147 -21.27 13.77 -3.75
C ILE A 147 -20.86 14.61 -2.54
N THR A 148 -20.18 14.01 -1.56
CA THR A 148 -19.69 14.71 -0.37
C THR A 148 -18.67 15.80 -0.73
N CYS A 149 -17.71 15.48 -1.62
CA CYS A 149 -16.74 16.47 -2.12
C CYS A 149 -17.42 17.60 -2.89
N PHE A 150 -18.40 17.28 -3.74
CA PHE A 150 -19.15 18.29 -4.48
C PHE A 150 -19.93 19.22 -3.55
N TYR A 151 -20.64 18.69 -2.55
CA TYR A 151 -21.33 19.51 -1.57
C TYR A 151 -20.38 20.36 -0.74
N SER A 152 -19.22 19.83 -0.35
CA SER A 152 -18.19 20.60 0.35
C SER A 152 -17.72 21.79 -0.49
N LEU A 153 -17.48 21.58 -1.79
CA LEU A 153 -17.11 22.64 -2.72
C LEU A 153 -18.21 23.71 -2.84
N VAL A 154 -19.46 23.30 -3.02
CA VAL A 154 -20.60 24.22 -3.13
C VAL A 154 -20.76 25.04 -1.85
N ILE A 155 -20.62 24.41 -0.67
CA ILE A 155 -20.66 25.11 0.62
C ILE A 155 -19.53 26.14 0.72
N SER A 156 -18.30 25.79 0.32
CA SER A 156 -17.18 26.75 0.32
C SER A 156 -17.43 27.95 -0.60
N VAL A 157 -18.02 27.72 -1.78
CA VAL A 157 -18.39 28.80 -2.71
C VAL A 157 -19.46 29.70 -2.08
N ILE A 158 -20.51 29.13 -1.49
CA ILE A 158 -21.54 29.87 -0.78
C ILE A 158 -20.94 30.71 0.36
N ALA A 159 -20.05 30.13 1.17
CA ALA A 159 -19.38 30.84 2.26
C ALA A 159 -18.54 32.02 1.75
N SER A 160 -17.81 31.85 0.64
CA SER A 160 -17.05 32.94 0.01
C SER A 160 -17.97 34.09 -0.44
N PHE A 161 -19.13 33.77 -1.00
CA PHE A 161 -20.12 34.78 -1.38
C PHE A 161 -20.69 35.50 -0.16
N VAL A 162 -20.97 34.77 0.94
CA VAL A 162 -21.41 35.38 2.21
C VAL A 162 -20.40 36.39 2.73
N CYS A 163 -19.10 36.06 2.73
CA CYS A 163 -18.06 36.99 3.18
C CYS A 163 -18.02 38.26 2.32
N GLN A 164 -18.10 38.13 1.00
CA GLN A 164 -18.16 39.30 0.09
C GLN A 164 -19.41 40.15 0.31
N MET A 165 -20.53 39.54 0.69
CA MET A 165 -21.77 40.26 0.95
C MET A 165 -21.76 41.06 2.25
N MET A 166 -20.99 40.64 3.27
CA MET A 166 -20.84 41.42 4.51
C MET A 166 -20.19 42.79 4.25
N GLU A 167 -19.49 42.94 3.12
CA GLU A 167 -18.89 44.20 2.68
C GLU A 167 -19.87 45.07 1.84
N CYS A 168 -21.11 44.61 1.60
CA CYS A 168 -22.08 45.30 0.77
C CYS A 168 -22.96 46.28 1.59
N GLU A 169 -23.01 47.55 1.19
CA GLU A 169 -23.75 48.60 1.92
C GLU A 169 -25.28 48.51 1.79
N SER A 170 -25.80 47.85 0.75
CA SER A 170 -27.24 47.86 0.46
C SER A 170 -28.02 46.74 1.18
N VAL A 171 -28.89 47.13 2.12
CA VAL A 171 -29.72 46.21 2.92
C VAL A 171 -30.63 45.32 2.06
N LEU A 172 -31.24 45.86 1.00
CA LEU A 172 -32.13 45.09 0.12
C LEU A 172 -31.40 43.95 -0.61
N LEU A 173 -30.17 44.21 -1.09
CA LEU A 173 -29.36 43.21 -1.78
C LEU A 173 -28.96 42.10 -0.80
N THR A 174 -28.53 42.47 0.41
CA THR A 174 -28.17 41.52 1.46
C THR A 174 -29.34 40.60 1.81
N PHE A 175 -30.57 41.14 1.89
CA PHE A 175 -31.77 40.34 2.15
C PHE A 175 -32.08 39.34 1.02
N VAL A 176 -32.06 39.78 -0.24
CA VAL A 176 -32.30 38.90 -1.41
C VAL A 176 -31.30 37.75 -1.43
N TRP A 177 -30.03 38.04 -1.20
CA TRP A 177 -29.00 37.02 -1.18
C TRP A 177 -29.12 36.05 0.00
N MET A 178 -29.49 36.53 1.21
CA MET A 178 -29.77 35.65 2.36
C MET A 178 -30.86 34.62 2.04
N VAL A 179 -31.94 35.04 1.36
CA VAL A 179 -32.98 34.13 0.89
C VAL A 179 -32.44 33.14 -0.15
N THR A 180 -31.63 33.60 -1.10
CA THR A 180 -31.00 32.74 -2.12
C THR A 180 -30.09 31.67 -1.49
N ILE A 181 -29.32 32.02 -0.47
CA ILE A 181 -28.45 31.07 0.25
C ILE A 181 -29.28 30.03 0.99
N LEU A 182 -30.33 30.46 1.69
CA LEU A 182 -31.24 29.57 2.42
C LEU A 182 -31.89 28.55 1.46
N LEU A 183 -32.42 29.02 0.33
CA LEU A 183 -33.01 28.15 -0.69
C LEU A 183 -31.98 27.21 -1.31
N SER A 184 -30.77 27.70 -1.58
CA SER A 184 -29.67 26.89 -2.12
C SER A 184 -29.26 25.78 -1.16
N PHE A 185 -29.18 26.07 0.15
CA PHE A 185 -28.89 25.08 1.18
C PHE A 185 -29.92 23.96 1.21
N PHE A 186 -31.22 24.30 1.22
CA PHE A 186 -32.28 23.30 1.16
C PHE A 186 -32.27 22.51 -0.17
N GLY A 187 -32.01 23.18 -1.29
CA GLY A 187 -31.86 22.54 -2.59
C GLY A 187 -30.74 21.50 -2.61
N ILE A 188 -29.59 21.81 -2.01
CA ILE A 188 -28.45 20.89 -1.88
C ILE A 188 -28.83 19.68 -1.03
N ILE A 189 -29.42 19.89 0.16
CA ILE A 189 -29.83 18.77 1.03
C ILE A 189 -30.82 17.85 0.32
N LEU A 190 -31.85 18.42 -0.31
CA LEU A 190 -32.90 17.65 -0.96
C LEU A 190 -32.41 16.97 -2.25
N SER A 191 -31.42 17.53 -2.95
CA SER A 191 -30.87 16.92 -4.16
C SER A 191 -30.31 15.51 -3.93
N ARG A 192 -29.81 15.23 -2.72
CA ARG A 192 -29.31 13.89 -2.35
C ARG A 192 -30.40 12.82 -2.40
N TYR A 193 -31.66 13.21 -2.19
CA TYR A 193 -32.82 12.33 -2.15
C TYR A 193 -33.65 12.38 -3.43
N ALA A 194 -33.23 13.16 -4.43
CA ALA A 194 -33.97 13.34 -5.68
C ALA A 194 -34.02 12.04 -6.51
N GLU A 195 -32.97 11.22 -6.44
CA GLU A 195 -32.89 9.94 -7.15
C GLU A 195 -32.76 8.78 -6.16
N LYS A 196 -33.43 7.66 -6.46
CA LYS A 196 -33.29 6.42 -5.66
C LYS A 196 -32.01 5.69 -6.05
N GLY A 197 -31.35 5.07 -5.09
CA GLY A 197 -30.05 4.43 -5.31
C GLY A 197 -28.93 5.44 -5.57
N GLN A 198 -27.79 4.98 -6.10
CA GLN A 198 -26.69 5.87 -6.47
C GLN A 198 -26.93 6.41 -7.89
N ALA A 199 -27.41 7.66 -7.97
CA ALA A 199 -27.81 8.31 -9.22
C ALA A 199 -28.78 7.47 -10.08
N GLY A 200 -29.86 6.95 -9.46
CA GLY A 200 -30.86 6.15 -10.17
C GLY A 200 -30.51 4.67 -10.34
N SER A 201 -29.34 4.21 -9.87
CA SER A 201 -28.86 2.83 -10.02
C SER A 201 -28.73 2.09 -8.69
N TYR A 202 -29.07 0.80 -8.69
CA TYR A 202 -28.92 -0.13 -7.56
C TYR A 202 -27.68 -1.02 -7.68
N ARG A 203 -26.74 -0.69 -8.57
CA ARG A 203 -25.49 -1.45 -8.76
C ARG A 203 -24.68 -1.60 -7.47
N TYR A 204 -24.74 -0.62 -6.57
CA TYR A 204 -24.03 -0.68 -5.30
C TYR A 204 -24.50 -1.85 -4.43
N TYR A 205 -25.80 -2.18 -4.42
CA TYR A 205 -26.33 -3.35 -3.71
C TYR A 205 -25.78 -4.66 -4.26
N ILE A 206 -25.54 -4.73 -5.58
CA ILE A 206 -24.91 -5.91 -6.20
C ILE A 206 -23.45 -6.03 -5.76
N GLY A 207 -22.73 -4.90 -5.70
CA GLY A 207 -21.35 -4.87 -5.20
C GLY A 207 -21.25 -5.22 -3.72
N GLU A 208 -22.20 -4.75 -2.90
CA GLU A 208 -22.31 -5.06 -1.48
C GLU A 208 -22.62 -6.54 -1.26
N TYR A 209 -23.60 -7.08 -1.98
CA TYR A 209 -23.91 -8.51 -1.98
C TYR A 209 -22.69 -9.38 -2.31
N GLU A 210 -21.97 -9.06 -3.38
CA GLU A 210 -20.74 -9.78 -3.74
C GLU A 210 -19.69 -9.70 -2.63
N ARG A 211 -19.53 -8.50 -2.04
CA ARG A 211 -18.55 -8.25 -0.98
C ARG A 211 -18.87 -9.05 0.28
N ASP A 212 -20.15 -9.18 0.64
CA ASP A 212 -20.55 -9.93 1.83
C ASP A 212 -20.25 -11.43 1.69
N LEU A 213 -20.56 -12.02 0.52
CA LEU A 213 -20.18 -13.40 0.20
C LEU A 213 -18.66 -13.61 0.26
N LEU A 214 -17.91 -12.66 -0.29
CA LEU A 214 -16.45 -12.70 -0.32
C LEU A 214 -15.86 -12.60 1.09
N LEU A 215 -16.34 -11.66 1.90
CA LEU A 215 -15.86 -11.46 3.27
C LEU A 215 -16.12 -12.68 4.15
N GLN A 216 -17.26 -13.35 3.97
CA GLN A 216 -17.52 -14.60 4.68
C GLN A 216 -16.44 -15.65 4.39
N LYS A 217 -16.15 -15.91 3.11
CA LYS A 217 -15.11 -16.86 2.69
C LYS A 217 -13.71 -16.44 3.17
N ILE A 218 -13.41 -15.14 3.15
CA ILE A 218 -12.17 -14.58 3.67
C ILE A 218 -12.05 -14.86 5.18
N THR A 219 -13.09 -14.56 5.95
CA THR A 219 -13.07 -14.76 7.41
C THR A 219 -12.91 -16.22 7.79
N ASP A 220 -13.50 -17.14 7.04
CA ASP A 220 -13.33 -18.57 7.28
C ASP A 220 -11.89 -19.01 6.96
N LEU A 221 -11.32 -18.55 5.83
CA LEU A 221 -9.91 -18.77 5.51
C LEU A 221 -8.96 -18.17 6.56
N GLU A 222 -9.21 -16.95 7.03
CA GLU A 222 -8.41 -16.29 8.06
C GLU A 222 -8.34 -17.11 9.36
N LYS A 223 -9.44 -17.77 9.74
CA LYS A 223 -9.46 -18.66 10.90
C LYS A 223 -8.65 -19.94 10.70
N GLU A 224 -8.52 -20.43 9.47
CA GLU A 224 -7.69 -21.59 9.12
C GLU A 224 -6.21 -21.24 9.01
N LEU A 225 -5.87 -19.97 8.77
CA LEU A 225 -4.50 -19.47 8.70
C LEU A 225 -3.89 -19.29 10.10
N THR A 226 -3.68 -20.39 10.80
CA THR A 226 -3.05 -20.42 12.13
C THR A 226 -1.58 -20.82 12.06
N ILE A 227 -0.78 -20.28 12.98
CA ILE A 227 0.61 -20.66 13.24
C ILE A 227 0.65 -21.33 14.62
N THR A 228 1.34 -22.47 14.72
CA THR A 228 1.53 -23.15 16.01
C THR A 228 2.69 -22.54 16.80
N GLY A 229 2.78 -22.82 18.11
CA GLY A 229 3.92 -22.36 18.92
C GLY A 229 5.27 -22.92 18.45
N ASP A 230 5.28 -24.10 17.82
CA ASP A 230 6.50 -24.68 17.24
C ASP A 230 6.89 -23.99 15.94
N ASP A 231 5.91 -23.62 15.10
CA ASP A 231 6.15 -22.80 13.90
C ASP A 231 6.74 -21.43 14.28
N GLU A 232 6.29 -20.81 15.38
CA GLU A 232 6.83 -19.53 15.87
C GLU A 232 8.33 -19.61 16.16
N GLN A 233 8.79 -20.67 16.83
CA GLN A 233 10.22 -20.87 17.14
C GLN A 233 11.08 -20.99 15.87
N ILE A 234 10.53 -21.61 14.82
CA ILE A 234 11.18 -21.77 13.53
C ILE A 234 11.23 -20.44 12.77
N LEU A 235 10.14 -19.67 12.79
CA LEU A 235 10.08 -18.34 12.21
C LEU A 235 11.04 -17.37 12.93
N GLU A 236 11.14 -17.46 14.26
CA GLU A 236 12.12 -16.71 15.04
C GLU A 236 13.55 -17.07 14.62
N THR A 237 13.84 -18.37 14.48
CA THR A 237 15.14 -18.84 13.98
C THR A 237 15.46 -18.23 12.61
N LYS A 238 14.52 -18.28 11.67
CA LYS A 238 14.66 -17.67 10.34
C LYS A 238 14.98 -16.17 10.45
N GLN A 239 14.28 -15.45 11.33
CA GLN A 239 14.50 -14.03 11.55
C GLN A 239 15.86 -13.73 12.20
N ILE A 240 16.32 -14.56 13.14
CA ILE A 240 17.65 -14.46 13.75
C ILE A 240 18.73 -14.58 12.66
N VAL A 241 18.63 -15.56 11.77
CA VAL A 241 19.58 -15.73 10.65
C VAL A 241 19.59 -14.50 9.75
N ILE A 242 18.43 -14.00 9.35
CA ILE A 242 18.33 -12.79 8.52
C ILE A 242 19.00 -11.59 9.20
N ASN A 243 18.74 -11.39 10.49
CA ASN A 243 19.32 -10.30 11.26
C ASN A 243 20.85 -10.39 11.34
N GLU A 244 21.40 -11.58 11.57
CA GLU A 244 22.86 -11.79 11.59
C GLU A 244 23.49 -11.56 10.21
N LEU A 245 22.86 -12.03 9.12
CA LEU A 245 23.34 -11.76 7.77
C LEU A 245 23.32 -10.25 7.44
N ILE A 246 22.29 -9.53 7.88
CA ILE A 246 22.23 -8.05 7.73
C ILE A 246 23.37 -7.39 8.50
N ARG A 247 23.65 -7.82 9.75
CA ARG A 247 24.77 -7.31 10.56
C ARG A 247 26.11 -7.54 9.86
N ILE A 248 26.34 -8.73 9.30
CA ILE A 248 27.55 -9.03 8.52
C ILE A 248 27.64 -8.10 7.31
N ARG A 249 26.54 -7.94 6.56
CA ARG A 249 26.48 -7.07 5.37
C ARG A 249 26.85 -5.63 5.68
N GLN A 250 26.38 -5.08 6.81
CA GLN A 250 26.68 -3.72 7.24
C GLN A 250 28.18 -3.49 7.47
N LYS A 251 28.90 -4.49 7.99
CA LYS A 251 30.35 -4.43 8.25
C LYS A 251 31.20 -4.52 6.98
N LYS A 252 30.69 -5.08 5.88
CA LYS A 252 31.46 -5.24 4.63
C LYS A 252 31.62 -3.90 3.89
N LYS A 253 32.78 -3.67 3.27
CA LYS A 253 33.05 -2.47 2.46
C LYS A 253 32.85 -2.72 0.95
N LEU A 254 33.20 -3.91 0.46
CA LEU A 254 33.16 -4.27 -0.97
C LEU A 254 31.74 -4.51 -1.48
N LYS A 255 31.39 -3.88 -2.61
CA LYS A 255 30.06 -3.98 -3.24
C LYS A 255 29.68 -5.42 -3.62
N LYS A 256 30.58 -6.16 -4.26
CA LYS A 256 30.36 -7.55 -4.68
C LYS A 256 30.02 -8.48 -3.50
N GLN A 257 30.62 -8.25 -2.33
CA GLN A 257 30.34 -9.03 -1.12
C GLN A 257 28.96 -8.69 -0.54
N LYS A 258 28.54 -7.42 -0.61
CA LYS A 258 27.19 -7.01 -0.18
C LYS A 258 26.11 -7.61 -1.07
N GLU A 259 26.31 -7.63 -2.38
CA GLU A 259 25.37 -8.22 -3.35
C GLU A 259 25.19 -9.74 -3.11
N LYS A 260 26.28 -10.46 -2.81
CA LYS A 260 26.18 -11.88 -2.42
C LYS A 260 25.36 -12.08 -1.15
N LEU A 261 25.62 -11.30 -0.10
CA LEU A 261 24.85 -11.34 1.15
C LEU A 261 23.38 -10.95 0.94
N GLU A 262 23.07 -9.97 0.08
CA GLU A 262 21.68 -9.62 -0.27
C GLU A 262 20.95 -10.78 -0.94
N THR A 263 21.67 -11.55 -1.77
CA THR A 263 21.11 -12.74 -2.42
C THR A 263 20.82 -13.83 -1.39
N ASP A 264 21.76 -14.10 -0.48
CA ASP A 264 21.58 -15.09 0.59
C ASP A 264 20.48 -14.69 1.59
N ILE A 265 20.40 -13.41 1.97
CA ILE A 265 19.31 -12.88 2.81
C ILE A 265 17.96 -13.09 2.13
N ARG A 266 17.87 -12.78 0.83
CA ARG A 266 16.64 -13.00 0.06
C ARG A 266 16.28 -14.48 -0.01
N GLN A 267 17.28 -15.34 -0.19
CA GLN A 267 17.09 -16.79 -0.23
C GLN A 267 16.54 -17.30 1.10
N VAL A 268 17.14 -16.94 2.24
CA VAL A 268 16.61 -17.32 3.57
C VAL A 268 15.20 -16.79 3.76
N GLY A 269 14.92 -15.54 3.38
CA GLY A 269 13.58 -14.95 3.47
C GLY A 269 12.50 -15.71 2.70
N GLN A 270 12.87 -16.42 1.63
CA GLN A 270 11.96 -17.19 0.78
C GLN A 270 11.75 -18.64 1.24
N LEU A 271 12.49 -19.12 2.25
CA LEU A 271 12.34 -20.48 2.76
C LEU A 271 11.01 -20.66 3.50
N ASP A 272 10.20 -21.63 3.10
CA ASP A 272 9.08 -22.19 3.84
C ASP A 272 9.57 -23.28 4.81
N LEU A 273 9.86 -22.86 6.04
CA LEU A 273 10.39 -23.74 7.08
C LEU A 273 9.28 -24.33 7.97
N CYS A 274 8.06 -23.82 7.90
CA CYS A 274 6.96 -24.33 8.72
C CYS A 274 6.53 -25.71 8.22
N ILE A 275 6.39 -26.66 9.12
CA ILE A 275 6.12 -28.08 8.76
C ILE A 275 4.66 -28.44 9.03
N GLY A 276 4.01 -27.70 9.94
CA GLY A 276 2.64 -27.96 10.38
C GLY A 276 2.52 -29.16 11.32
N ASP A 277 2.93 -30.36 10.88
CA ASP A 277 2.94 -31.57 11.71
C ASP A 277 4.35 -31.91 12.21
N TYR A 278 4.57 -31.71 13.51
CA TYR A 278 5.84 -31.95 14.18
C TYR A 278 5.97 -33.35 14.81
N ASN A 279 4.97 -34.22 14.71
CA ASN A 279 5.00 -35.54 15.38
C ASN A 279 6.14 -36.45 14.90
N ALA A 280 6.45 -36.39 13.60
CA ALA A 280 7.54 -37.13 12.96
C ALA A 280 8.87 -36.35 12.94
N CYS A 281 8.92 -35.17 13.56
CA CYS A 281 10.06 -34.27 13.55
C CYS A 281 10.79 -34.29 14.90
N TYR A 282 12.05 -33.91 14.87
CA TYR A 282 12.83 -33.58 16.07
C TYR A 282 13.41 -32.18 15.93
N ILE A 283 13.01 -31.28 16.83
CA ILE A 283 13.49 -29.89 16.87
C ILE A 283 14.77 -29.84 17.71
N GLN A 284 15.91 -29.73 17.04
CA GLN A 284 17.21 -29.60 17.68
C GLN A 284 17.51 -28.12 17.93
N LYS A 285 17.82 -27.78 19.19
CA LYS A 285 18.31 -26.44 19.54
C LYS A 285 19.73 -26.23 19.03
N ILE A 286 19.96 -25.07 18.42
CA ILE A 286 21.27 -24.63 17.93
C ILE A 286 21.54 -23.21 18.44
N HIS A 287 22.81 -22.80 18.41
CA HIS A 287 23.22 -21.44 18.69
C HIS A 287 23.65 -20.77 17.39
N ILE A 288 22.95 -19.69 17.05
CA ILE A 288 23.23 -18.82 15.92
C ILE A 288 23.94 -17.58 16.46
N ASN A 289 25.28 -17.54 16.37
CA ASN A 289 26.12 -16.48 16.94
C ASN A 289 25.79 -16.17 18.42
N GLY A 290 25.57 -17.23 19.23
CA GLY A 290 25.24 -17.14 20.65
C GLY A 290 23.76 -16.94 20.99
N VAL A 291 22.89 -16.73 20.00
CA VAL A 291 21.43 -16.67 20.18
C VAL A 291 20.83 -18.06 19.92
N VAL A 292 19.89 -18.50 20.75
CA VAL A 292 19.24 -19.81 20.57
C VAL A 292 18.30 -19.76 19.36
N GLY A 293 18.42 -20.77 18.49
CA GLY A 293 17.50 -21.06 17.40
C GLY A 293 17.30 -22.57 17.27
N CYS A 294 16.69 -23.02 16.18
CA CYS A 294 16.43 -24.45 15.96
C CYS A 294 16.68 -24.93 14.52
N LEU A 295 16.98 -26.21 14.40
CA LEU A 295 16.92 -26.96 13.13
C LEU A 295 16.00 -28.15 13.31
N VAL A 296 15.33 -28.55 12.24
CA VAL A 296 14.36 -29.63 12.29
C VAL A 296 14.86 -30.82 11.47
N TYR A 297 14.90 -31.97 12.14
CA TYR A 297 15.37 -33.24 11.61
C TYR A 297 14.22 -34.25 11.53
N ASP A 298 14.38 -35.22 10.65
CA ASP A 298 13.59 -36.45 10.70
C ASP A 298 13.87 -37.15 12.04
N ARG A 299 12.81 -37.50 12.77
CA ARG A 299 12.91 -38.03 14.13
C ARG A 299 13.67 -39.35 14.21
N GLU A 300 13.52 -40.22 13.23
CA GLU A 300 14.15 -41.54 13.22
C GLU A 300 15.52 -41.50 12.55
N LYS A 301 15.61 -40.91 11.36
CA LYS A 301 16.88 -40.84 10.61
C LYS A 301 17.90 -39.92 11.29
N GLY A 302 17.43 -38.84 11.91
CA GLY A 302 18.30 -37.89 12.62
C GLY A 302 19.09 -38.51 13.78
N LYS A 303 18.65 -39.67 14.32
CA LYS A 303 19.40 -40.39 15.37
C LYS A 303 20.78 -40.83 14.87
N GLU A 304 20.89 -41.20 13.60
CA GLU A 304 22.14 -41.71 13.00
C GLU A 304 23.29 -40.69 13.08
N ASN A 305 22.96 -39.40 12.99
CA ASN A 305 23.90 -38.29 13.08
C ASN A 305 23.73 -37.44 14.34
N ASN A 306 23.05 -37.98 15.38
CA ASN A 306 22.76 -37.27 16.63
C ASN A 306 22.07 -35.91 16.44
N TYR A 307 21.31 -35.74 15.35
CA TYR A 307 20.65 -34.49 14.97
C TYR A 307 21.64 -33.33 14.77
N ILE A 308 22.82 -33.63 14.24
CA ILE A 308 23.90 -32.66 13.97
C ILE A 308 24.25 -32.66 12.49
N GLY A 309 24.39 -31.47 11.93
CA GLY A 309 24.86 -31.25 10.57
C GLY A 309 23.73 -31.21 9.54
N GLU A 310 24.11 -31.26 8.27
CA GLU A 310 23.17 -31.16 7.14
C GLU A 310 22.35 -32.44 6.92
N LEU A 311 22.90 -33.59 7.31
CA LEU A 311 22.28 -34.88 7.04
C LEU A 311 20.98 -35.06 7.85
N ASN A 312 20.01 -35.73 7.25
CA ASN A 312 18.73 -36.10 7.87
C ASN A 312 17.89 -34.91 8.37
N LEU A 313 18.14 -33.70 7.86
CA LEU A 313 17.20 -32.58 7.97
C LEU A 313 15.88 -32.97 7.30
N ILE A 314 14.78 -32.43 7.82
CA ILE A 314 13.43 -32.87 7.43
C ILE A 314 13.12 -32.63 5.95
N ASN A 315 13.68 -31.56 5.37
CA ASN A 315 13.51 -31.24 3.95
C ASN A 315 14.72 -30.44 3.42
N GLN A 316 14.68 -30.17 2.11
CA GLN A 316 15.74 -29.42 1.41
C GLN A 316 15.86 -27.96 1.87
N GLU A 317 14.77 -27.35 2.36
CA GLU A 317 14.75 -25.96 2.81
C GLU A 317 15.62 -25.75 4.04
N TYR A 318 15.52 -26.68 5.00
CA TYR A 318 16.41 -26.73 6.15
C TYR A 318 17.87 -26.98 5.73
N SER A 319 18.11 -27.79 4.69
CA SER A 319 19.45 -28.01 4.13
C SER A 319 20.05 -26.70 3.62
N ILE A 320 19.26 -25.90 2.89
CA ILE A 320 19.67 -24.58 2.39
C ILE A 320 19.97 -23.63 3.57
N LEU A 321 19.11 -23.60 4.58
CA LEU A 321 19.33 -22.81 5.79
C LEU A 321 20.65 -23.20 6.48
N TYR A 322 20.90 -24.50 6.65
CA TYR A 322 22.13 -25.02 7.24
C TYR A 322 23.37 -24.63 6.42
N GLN A 323 23.32 -24.77 5.10
CA GLN A 323 24.43 -24.38 4.22
C GLN A 323 24.76 -22.88 4.33
N ILE A 324 23.75 -22.02 4.46
CA ILE A 324 23.96 -20.57 4.66
C ILE A 324 24.56 -20.29 6.03
N LEU A 325 24.02 -20.91 7.09
CA LEU A 325 24.55 -20.81 8.44
C LEU A 325 26.03 -21.22 8.50
N ASN A 326 26.37 -22.36 7.90
CA ASN A 326 27.73 -22.88 7.87
C ASN A 326 28.68 -22.00 7.03
N ARG A 327 28.22 -21.47 5.89
CA ARG A 327 29.01 -20.57 5.02
C ARG A 327 29.51 -19.31 5.73
N TYR A 328 28.76 -18.84 6.72
CA TYR A 328 29.08 -17.63 7.48
C TYR A 328 29.55 -17.93 8.91
N ASP A 329 29.85 -19.20 9.22
CA ASP A 329 30.30 -19.67 10.54
C ASP A 329 29.35 -19.25 11.66
N LEU A 330 28.04 -19.30 11.40
CA LEU A 330 27.01 -18.80 12.33
C LEU A 330 26.52 -19.87 13.30
N ILE A 331 26.68 -21.16 12.99
CA ILE A 331 26.05 -22.26 13.72
C ILE A 331 27.00 -22.94 14.69
N SER A 332 26.49 -23.23 15.89
CA SER A 332 27.09 -24.15 16.85
C SER A 332 26.00 -24.98 17.54
N TYR A 333 26.35 -26.17 17.99
CA TYR A 333 25.41 -27.09 18.65
C TYR A 333 25.64 -27.05 20.17
N CYS A 334 24.58 -27.25 20.96
CA CYS A 334 24.74 -27.45 22.40
C CYS A 334 25.56 -28.73 22.61
N GLU A 335 26.70 -28.63 23.31
CA GLU A 335 27.35 -29.82 23.85
C GLU A 335 26.38 -30.47 24.84
N LYS A 336 26.15 -31.78 24.72
CA LYS A 336 25.38 -32.53 25.72
C LYS A 336 26.11 -32.33 27.05
N GLU A 337 25.45 -31.70 28.02
CA GLU A 337 25.87 -31.80 29.42
C GLU A 337 26.01 -33.29 29.73
N LYS A 338 27.23 -33.69 30.08
CA LYS A 338 27.62 -35.08 30.32
C LYS A 338 26.99 -35.65 31.58
#